data_AF-A0A7X0CJC1-F1
#
_entry.id   AF-A0A7X0CJC1-F1
#
_cell.length_a   1.000
_cell.length_b   1.000
_cell.length_c   1.000
_cell.angle_alpha   90.00
_cell.angle_beta   90.00
_cell.angle_gamma   90.00
#
_symmetry.space_group_name_H-M   'P 1'
#
loop_
_entity.id
_entity.type
_entity.pdbx_description
1 polymer ?
#
loop_
_entity_poly.entity_id
_entity_poly.type
_entity_poly.pdbx_seq_one_letter_code
_entity_poly.pdbx_strand_id
1 'polypeptide(L)'
;MFKVGDYYKLKLQHKTLIEDYTDGIGATGGWNGDTFDCMEIVNGVLKLHFKWEVSGAGTLIQYIVRYQSNDFYLIGATCTSGYHASQTTSDFNFSTGRYAYDMTDDEIGFGRKYYEEHKKGKLPTSALKKFTEIKGPEYWSPGDFIPGWH
;
A
#
# COMPACT_ATOMS: atom_id res chain seq x y z
N MET A 1 -3.07 -10.03 23.69
CA MET A 1 -1.74 -9.60 23.20
C MET A 1 -1.54 -10.26 21.85
N PHE A 2 -1.32 -9.48 20.78
CA PHE A 2 -1.11 -10.01 19.44
C PHE A 2 0.21 -10.79 19.36
N LYS A 3 0.21 -11.97 18.76
CA LYS A 3 1.41 -12.79 18.60
C LYS A 3 2.03 -12.57 17.22
N VAL A 4 3.36 -12.55 17.17
CA VAL A 4 4.10 -12.47 15.91
C VAL A 4 3.86 -13.76 15.12
N GLY A 5 3.48 -13.62 13.85
CA GLY A 5 3.21 -14.75 12.95
C GLY A 5 1.75 -15.09 12.78
N ASP A 6 0.89 -14.62 13.68
CA ASP A 6 -0.56 -14.75 13.57
C ASP A 6 -1.12 -13.68 12.60
N TYR A 7 -2.31 -13.98 12.07
CA TYR A 7 -3.11 -13.08 11.25
C TYR A 7 -4.30 -12.57 12.07
N TYR A 8 -4.51 -11.27 12.11
CA TYR A 8 -5.64 -10.63 12.79
C TYR A 8 -6.31 -9.62 11.87
N LYS A 9 -7.63 -9.68 11.73
CA LYS A 9 -8.44 -8.61 11.10
C LYS A 9 -8.83 -7.60 12.15
N LEU A 10 -8.62 -6.31 11.86
CA LEU A 10 -8.86 -5.24 12.82
C LEU A 10 -9.84 -4.21 12.29
N LYS A 11 -10.64 -3.64 13.19
CA LYS A 11 -11.43 -2.43 12.94
C LYS A 11 -11.15 -1.36 13.98
N LEU A 12 -11.37 -0.09 13.63
CA LEU A 12 -11.24 1.03 14.56
C LEU A 12 -12.57 1.25 15.30
N GLN A 13 -12.57 1.05 16.62
CA GLN A 13 -13.71 1.37 17.47
C GLN A 13 -13.27 2.29 18.61
N HIS A 14 -13.89 3.47 18.72
CA HIS A 14 -13.57 4.46 19.77
C HIS A 14 -12.06 4.73 19.90
N LYS A 15 -11.37 4.96 18.76
CA LYS A 15 -9.91 5.19 18.68
C LYS A 15 -9.05 4.00 19.12
N THR A 16 -9.62 2.82 19.26
CA THR A 16 -8.93 1.58 19.63
C THR A 16 -9.07 0.56 18.50
N LEU A 17 -7.97 -0.11 18.17
CA LEU A 17 -8.00 -1.24 17.24
C LEU A 17 -8.50 -2.48 17.98
N ILE A 18 -9.57 -3.08 17.48
CA ILE A 18 -10.14 -4.31 18.01
C ILE A 18 -10.17 -5.38 16.93
N GLU A 19 -10.07 -6.64 17.34
CA GLU A 19 -10.22 -7.77 16.42
C GLU A 19 -11.66 -7.84 15.90
N ASP A 20 -11.80 -7.97 14.59
CA ASP A 20 -13.09 -8.07 13.92
C ASP A 20 -13.46 -9.53 13.64
N TYR A 21 -14.48 -10.02 14.34
CA TYR A 21 -14.95 -11.41 14.27
C TYR A 21 -16.15 -11.61 13.32
N THR A 22 -16.46 -10.63 12.48
CA THR A 22 -17.59 -10.74 11.54
C THR A 22 -17.25 -11.68 10.38
N ASP A 23 -17.75 -12.93 10.47
CA ASP A 23 -17.75 -13.91 9.38
C ASP A 23 -18.90 -13.58 8.40
N GLY A 24 -18.71 -12.60 7.53
CA GLY A 24 -19.75 -12.28 6.56
C GLY A 24 -19.48 -11.06 5.69
N ILE A 25 -19.26 -11.35 4.40
CA ILE A 25 -19.15 -10.43 3.27
C ILE A 25 -17.84 -9.63 3.29
N GLY A 26 -17.00 -9.96 2.31
CA GLY A 26 -15.61 -9.55 2.15
C GLY A 26 -15.31 -8.16 2.67
N ALA A 27 -14.28 -8.08 3.51
CA ALA A 27 -13.65 -6.83 3.89
C ALA A 27 -13.31 -6.08 2.60
N THR A 28 -14.12 -5.08 2.23
CA THR A 28 -13.88 -4.30 1.02
C THR A 28 -12.87 -3.21 1.33
N GLY A 29 -11.68 -3.63 1.75
CA GLY A 29 -10.43 -2.93 1.48
C GLY A 29 -10.17 -3.12 0.00
N GLY A 30 -10.99 -2.44 -0.77
CA GLY A 30 -11.14 -2.55 -2.18
C GLY A 30 -11.90 -1.31 -2.62
N TRP A 31 -12.36 -1.31 -3.87
CA TRP A 31 -12.80 -0.11 -4.56
C TRP A 31 -14.02 0.61 -3.94
N ASN A 32 -14.49 0.40 -2.70
CA ASN A 32 -15.65 1.10 -2.12
C ASN A 32 -15.72 1.18 -0.56
N GLY A 33 -14.67 0.82 0.22
CA GLY A 33 -14.76 0.74 1.71
C GLY A 33 -13.94 1.76 2.52
N ASP A 34 -14.17 1.81 3.86
CA ASP A 34 -13.35 2.58 4.80
C ASP A 34 -11.93 1.99 4.83
N THR A 35 -10.93 2.86 4.85
CA THR A 35 -9.51 2.52 4.97
C THR A 35 -9.23 1.71 6.24
N PHE A 36 -9.98 1.95 7.31
CA PHE A 36 -9.85 1.26 8.59
C PHE A 36 -10.61 -0.07 8.66
N ASP A 37 -11.36 -0.44 7.61
CA ASP A 37 -12.09 -1.72 7.55
C ASP A 37 -11.22 -2.89 7.10
N CYS A 38 -9.96 -2.64 6.73
CA CYS A 38 -9.02 -3.64 6.22
C CYS A 38 -7.63 -3.53 6.82
N MET A 39 -7.55 -3.32 8.13
CA MET A 39 -6.28 -3.39 8.83
C MET A 39 -5.96 -4.84 9.20
N GLU A 40 -4.73 -5.26 8.93
CA GLU A 40 -4.24 -6.58 9.30
C GLU A 40 -2.89 -6.49 10.00
N ILE A 41 -2.68 -7.35 11.00
CA ILE A 41 -1.34 -7.62 11.54
C ILE A 41 -0.89 -8.95 10.97
N VAL A 42 0.26 -8.95 10.29
CA VAL A 42 0.87 -10.15 9.70
C VAL A 42 2.35 -10.12 10.03
N ASN A 43 2.90 -11.19 10.62
CA ASN A 43 4.34 -11.29 10.92
C ASN A 43 4.91 -10.08 11.71
N GLY A 44 4.12 -9.51 12.63
CA GLY A 44 4.56 -8.39 13.48
C GLY A 44 4.59 -7.02 12.79
N VAL A 45 3.99 -6.89 11.61
CA VAL A 45 3.77 -5.61 10.94
C VAL A 45 2.28 -5.34 10.81
N LEU A 46 1.88 -4.08 11.01
CA LEU A 46 0.54 -3.57 10.78
C LEU A 46 0.45 -3.10 9.33
N LYS A 47 -0.53 -3.58 8.58
CA LYS A 47 -0.83 -3.11 7.23
C LYS A 47 -2.07 -2.23 7.26
N LEU A 48 -1.97 -1.06 6.64
CA LEU A 48 -3.05 -0.09 6.51
C LEU A 48 -3.37 0.07 5.03
N HIS A 49 -4.64 -0.05 4.66
CA HIS A 49 -5.06 -0.04 3.25
C HIS A 49 -5.91 1.20 2.98
N PHE A 50 -5.41 2.11 2.18
CA PHE A 50 -6.07 3.34 1.75
C PHE A 50 -6.57 3.18 0.32
N LYS A 51 -7.74 3.75 0.03
CA LYS A 51 -8.25 3.86 -1.33
C LYS A 51 -8.39 5.34 -1.69
N TRP A 52 -7.92 5.69 -2.88
CA TRP A 52 -8.17 6.98 -3.51
C TRP A 52 -8.78 6.72 -4.90
N GLU A 53 -9.97 7.25 -5.15
CA GLU A 53 -10.58 7.23 -6.48
C GLU A 53 -10.54 8.63 -7.10
N VAL A 54 -10.04 8.72 -8.34
CA VAL A 54 -10.08 9.95 -9.13
C VAL A 54 -10.64 9.61 -10.51
N SER A 55 -11.84 10.10 -10.80
CA SER A 55 -12.43 10.12 -12.16
C SER A 55 -12.43 8.77 -12.89
N GLY A 56 -12.82 7.68 -12.20
CA GLY A 56 -12.93 6.33 -12.79
C GLY A 56 -11.65 5.50 -12.76
N ALA A 57 -10.52 6.09 -12.38
CA ALA A 57 -9.31 5.38 -12.02
C ALA A 57 -9.20 5.27 -10.49
N GLY A 58 -8.82 4.08 -10.02
CA GLY A 58 -8.68 3.79 -8.60
C GLY A 58 -7.22 3.53 -8.27
N THR A 59 -6.80 4.12 -7.16
CA THR A 59 -5.50 3.90 -6.54
C THR A 59 -5.71 3.25 -5.18
N LEU A 60 -5.10 2.10 -4.99
CA LEU A 60 -4.97 1.41 -3.71
C LEU A 60 -3.57 1.67 -3.18
N ILE A 61 -3.49 2.11 -1.94
CA ILE A 61 -2.23 2.35 -1.25
C ILE A 61 -2.21 1.49 0.00
N GLN A 62 -1.20 0.64 0.15
CA GLN A 62 -0.98 -0.13 1.35
C GLN A 62 0.26 0.40 2.06
N TYR A 63 0.15 0.74 3.34
CA TYR A 63 1.31 1.02 4.19
C TYR A 63 1.66 -0.21 5.01
N ILE A 64 2.96 -0.44 5.21
CA ILE A 64 3.49 -1.48 6.08
C ILE A 64 4.21 -0.79 7.23
N VAL A 65 3.63 -0.90 8.42
CA VAL A 65 4.05 -0.18 9.63
C VAL A 65 4.57 -1.17 10.66
N ARG A 66 5.67 -0.84 11.34
CA ARG A 66 6.22 -1.63 12.44
C ARG A 66 6.33 -0.78 13.69
N TYR A 67 5.86 -1.31 14.82
CA TYR A 67 6.17 -0.73 16.12
C TYR A 67 7.58 -1.12 16.55
N GLN A 68 8.44 -0.12 16.78
CA GLN A 68 9.81 -0.31 17.25
C GLN A 68 10.27 0.95 17.97
N SER A 69 11.19 0.83 18.94
CA SER A 69 11.74 1.99 19.66
C SER A 69 10.66 2.93 20.23
N ASN A 70 9.58 2.35 20.76
CA ASN A 70 8.41 3.05 21.31
C ASN A 70 7.59 3.89 20.32
N ASP A 71 7.73 3.69 19.01
CA ASP A 71 7.01 4.44 17.99
C ASP A 71 6.64 3.56 16.79
N PHE A 72 5.73 4.03 15.93
CA PHE A 72 5.36 3.36 14.69
C PHE A 72 6.16 3.93 13.52
N TYR A 73 6.82 3.04 12.77
CA TYR A 73 7.64 3.41 11.61
C TYR A 73 7.06 2.83 10.33
N LEU A 74 6.97 3.65 9.29
CA LEU A 74 6.64 3.17 7.94
C LEU A 74 7.87 2.48 7.35
N ILE A 75 7.79 1.17 7.17
CA ILE A 75 8.91 0.35 6.67
C ILE A 75 8.71 -0.10 5.22
N GLY A 76 7.50 0.03 4.69
CA GLY A 76 7.21 -0.17 3.28
C GLY A 76 5.87 0.42 2.87
N ALA A 77 5.68 0.56 1.57
CA ALA A 77 4.43 1.00 0.97
C ALA A 77 4.23 0.34 -0.40
N THR A 78 2.99 0.06 -0.76
CA THR A 78 2.62 -0.42 -2.09
C THR A 78 1.57 0.55 -2.64
N CYS A 79 1.77 1.03 -3.85
CA CYS A 79 0.80 1.86 -4.57
C CYS A 79 0.41 1.14 -5.85
N THR A 80 -0.84 0.72 -5.95
CA THR A 80 -1.41 0.13 -7.16
C THR A 80 -2.45 1.07 -7.72
N SER A 81 -2.23 1.61 -8.92
CA SER A 81 -3.21 2.41 -9.65
C SER A 81 -3.59 1.72 -10.95
N GLY A 82 -4.79 1.95 -11.43
CA GLY A 82 -5.22 1.37 -12.70
C GLY A 82 -6.50 2.00 -13.24
N TYR A 83 -6.68 1.82 -14.55
CA TYR A 83 -7.87 2.19 -15.28
C TYR A 83 -8.15 1.10 -16.32
N HIS A 84 -9.35 0.51 -16.28
CA HIS A 84 -9.70 -0.70 -17.04
C HIS A 84 -8.71 -1.85 -16.80
N ALA A 85 -8.02 -2.30 -17.84
CA ALA A 85 -7.10 -3.43 -17.82
C ALA A 85 -5.63 -2.97 -17.76
N SER A 86 -5.37 -1.67 -17.66
CA SER A 86 -4.04 -1.12 -17.38
C SER A 86 -3.85 -0.99 -15.87
N GLN A 87 -2.75 -1.53 -15.35
CA GLN A 87 -2.39 -1.51 -13.94
C GLN A 87 -0.92 -1.16 -13.76
N THR A 88 -0.65 -0.25 -12.83
CA THR A 88 0.68 0.12 -12.38
C THR A 88 0.79 -0.18 -10.90
N THR A 89 1.83 -0.90 -10.48
CA THR A 89 2.15 -1.19 -9.08
C THR A 89 3.55 -0.71 -8.75
N SER A 90 3.68 0.03 -7.66
CA SER A 90 4.96 0.49 -7.12
C SER A 90 5.11 -0.02 -5.69
N ASP A 91 6.12 -0.85 -5.44
CA ASP A 91 6.46 -1.39 -4.14
C ASP A 91 7.71 -0.70 -3.60
N PHE A 92 7.61 -0.17 -2.38
CA PHE A 92 8.67 0.53 -1.68
C PHE A 92 9.01 -0.21 -0.40
N ASN A 93 10.28 -0.56 -0.22
CA ASN A 93 10.80 -1.12 1.00
C ASN A 93 11.82 -0.15 1.61
N PHE A 94 11.33 0.70 2.50
CA PHE A 94 12.14 1.71 3.19
C PHE A 94 13.16 1.08 4.15
N SER A 95 12.88 -0.12 4.69
CA SER A 95 13.83 -0.83 5.56
C SER A 95 15.07 -1.32 4.82
N THR A 96 14.95 -1.64 3.53
CA THR A 96 16.07 -2.09 2.68
C THR A 96 16.56 -1.02 1.70
N GLY A 97 15.87 0.12 1.62
CA GLY A 97 16.14 1.19 0.68
C GLY A 97 15.97 0.75 -0.78
N ARG A 98 14.95 -0.07 -1.08
CA ARG A 98 14.70 -0.62 -2.42
C ARG A 98 13.28 -0.36 -2.88
N TYR A 99 13.10 -0.35 -4.20
CA TYR A 99 11.76 -0.36 -4.81
C TYR A 99 11.68 -1.37 -5.95
N ALA A 100 10.44 -1.76 -6.25
CA ALA A 100 10.04 -2.43 -7.48
C ALA A 100 8.88 -1.65 -8.12
N TYR A 101 8.81 -1.68 -9.44
CA TYR A 101 7.78 -1.03 -10.23
C TYR A 101 7.39 -1.98 -11.34
N ASP A 102 6.09 -2.27 -11.42
CA ASP A 102 5.50 -3.14 -12.43
C ASP A 102 4.38 -2.37 -13.12
N MET A 103 4.38 -2.35 -14.45
CA MET A 103 3.31 -1.78 -15.25
C MET A 103 2.85 -2.79 -16.28
N THR A 104 1.54 -2.98 -16.35
CA THR A 104 0.88 -3.79 -17.36
C THR A 104 -0.16 -2.93 -18.05
N ASP A 105 -0.15 -2.92 -19.37
CA ASP A 105 -1.17 -2.27 -20.19
C ASP A 105 -1.79 -3.30 -21.13
N ASP A 106 -3.07 -3.61 -20.90
CA ASP A 106 -3.84 -4.55 -21.71
C ASP A 106 -5.09 -3.85 -22.27
N GLU A 107 -4.94 -3.07 -23.34
CA GLU A 107 -6.09 -2.56 -24.09
C GLU A 107 -6.79 -3.70 -24.84
N ILE A 108 -7.72 -4.38 -24.18
CA ILE A 108 -8.66 -5.31 -24.78
C ILE A 108 -9.71 -4.51 -25.58
N GLY A 109 -9.37 -4.05 -26.78
CA GLY A 109 -10.38 -3.41 -27.65
C GLY A 109 -9.95 -2.90 -29.02
N PHE A 110 -8.70 -2.43 -29.20
CA PHE A 110 -8.35 -1.64 -30.40
C PHE A 110 -7.05 -2.03 -31.11
N GLY A 111 -6.64 -3.30 -31.01
CA GLY A 111 -5.54 -3.81 -31.83
C GLY A 111 -4.16 -3.79 -31.16
N ARG A 112 -4.07 -4.54 -30.05
CA ARG A 112 -2.92 -5.35 -29.61
C ARG A 112 -1.57 -4.65 -29.48
N LYS A 113 -1.28 -4.16 -28.27
CA LYS A 113 0.05 -4.26 -27.67
C LYS A 113 -0.09 -4.59 -26.19
N TYR A 114 0.29 -5.80 -25.83
CA TYR A 114 0.57 -6.13 -24.44
C TYR A 114 1.91 -5.48 -24.08
N TYR A 115 1.89 -4.59 -23.10
CA TYR A 115 3.11 -3.97 -22.59
C TYR A 115 3.29 -4.37 -21.12
N GLU A 116 4.45 -4.94 -20.82
CA GLU A 116 4.90 -5.20 -19.46
C GLU A 116 6.23 -4.51 -19.23
N GLU A 117 6.31 -3.81 -18.11
CA GLU A 117 7.55 -3.20 -17.64
C GLU A 117 7.79 -3.57 -16.19
N HIS A 118 8.99 -4.10 -15.94
CA HIS A 118 9.46 -4.43 -14.60
C HIS A 118 10.75 -3.66 -14.32
N LYS A 119 10.73 -2.80 -13.31
CA LYS A 119 11.90 -2.02 -12.87
C LYS A 119 12.14 -2.24 -11.38
N LYS A 120 13.41 -2.29 -11.01
CA LYS A 120 13.85 -2.38 -9.60
C LYS A 120 15.02 -1.44 -9.39
N GLY A 121 15.10 -0.85 -8.21
CA GLY A 121 16.21 0.06 -7.92
C GLY A 121 16.39 0.34 -6.44
N LYS A 122 17.27 1.30 -6.17
CA LYS A 122 17.54 1.81 -4.82
C LYS A 122 16.74 3.09 -4.59
N LEU A 123 16.22 3.24 -3.39
CA LEU A 123 15.67 4.50 -2.92
C LEU A 123 16.81 5.40 -2.43
N PRO A 124 16.72 6.72 -2.62
CA PRO A 124 17.55 7.66 -1.89
C PRO A 124 17.30 7.40 -0.42
N THR A 125 18.32 6.95 0.30
CA THR A 125 18.22 6.61 1.70
C THR A 125 17.98 7.88 2.52
N SER A 126 16.73 8.29 2.65
CA SER A 126 16.24 9.08 3.76
C SER A 126 15.56 8.12 4.74
N ALA A 127 15.84 8.32 6.03
CA ALA A 127 15.51 7.39 7.11
C ALA A 127 14.02 6.99 7.13
N LEU A 128 13.74 5.82 7.72
CA LEU A 128 12.38 5.37 8.05
C LEU A 128 11.54 6.54 8.59
N LYS A 129 10.49 6.94 7.89
CA LYS A 129 9.57 7.97 8.36
C LYS A 129 8.80 7.45 9.56
N LYS A 130 8.66 8.25 10.61
CA LYS A 130 7.70 7.94 11.66
C LYS A 130 6.31 8.02 11.04
N PHE A 131 5.45 7.09 11.39
CA PHE A 131 4.09 7.07 10.86
C PHE A 131 3.33 8.36 11.24
N THR A 132 3.63 8.94 12.40
CA THR A 132 3.08 10.22 12.87
C THR A 132 3.52 11.45 12.06
N GLU A 133 4.61 11.36 11.29
CA GLU A 133 5.08 12.44 10.42
C GLU A 133 4.33 12.47 9.08
N ILE A 134 3.59 11.40 8.77
CA ILE A 134 2.83 11.25 7.54
C ILE A 134 1.46 11.91 7.72
N LYS A 135 1.24 13.02 7.00
CA LYS A 135 0.03 13.85 7.16
C LYS A 135 -1.22 13.26 6.49
N GLY A 136 -1.08 12.16 5.76
CA GLY A 136 -2.19 11.46 5.10
C GLY A 136 -1.69 10.35 4.17
N PRO A 137 -2.59 9.72 3.41
CA PRO A 137 -2.20 8.79 2.36
C PRO A 137 -1.40 9.55 1.29
N GLU A 138 -0.12 9.27 1.20
CA GLU A 138 0.80 9.79 0.19
C GLU A 138 0.84 8.76 -0.93
N TYR A 139 0.59 9.22 -2.15
CA TYR A 139 0.95 8.44 -3.33
C TYR A 139 2.46 8.55 -3.52
N TRP A 140 3.11 7.41 -3.75
CA TRP A 140 4.52 7.37 -4.08
C TRP A 140 4.72 6.75 -5.44
N SER A 141 5.46 7.46 -6.28
CA SER A 141 6.02 6.99 -7.53
C SER A 141 7.53 6.90 -7.41
N PRO A 142 8.20 6.03 -8.17
CA PRO A 142 9.66 6.02 -8.19
C PRO A 142 10.24 7.38 -8.64
N GLY A 143 9.48 8.17 -9.42
CA GLY A 143 9.86 9.53 -9.82
C GLY A 143 9.95 10.54 -8.68
N ASP A 144 9.21 10.34 -7.59
CA ASP A 144 9.32 11.19 -6.38
C ASP A 144 10.68 11.06 -5.70
N PHE A 145 11.41 9.98 -6.01
CA PHE A 145 12.68 9.63 -5.39
C PHE A 145 13.86 9.70 -6.36
N ILE A 146 13.63 9.60 -7.67
CA ILE A 146 14.70 9.46 -8.67
C ILE A 146 14.68 10.66 -9.60
N PRO A 147 15.70 11.54 -9.54
CA PRO A 147 15.79 12.67 -10.47
C PRO A 147 15.81 12.19 -11.93
N GLY A 148 14.92 12.73 -12.77
CA GLY A 148 14.83 12.43 -14.20
C GLY A 148 13.92 11.26 -14.58
N TRP A 149 13.15 10.71 -13.65
CA TRP A 149 12.04 9.80 -13.95
C TRP A 149 10.82 10.62 -14.42
N HIS A 150 10.41 10.43 -15.68
CA HIS A 150 9.20 11.01 -16.29
C HIS A 150 8.49 9.94 -17.11
#